data_AF-A0A6J3FAX6-F1
#
_entry.id   AF-A0A6J3FAX6-F1
#
_cell.length_a   1.000
_cell.length_b   1.000
_cell.length_c   1.000
_cell.angle_alpha   90.00
_cell.angle_beta   90.00
_cell.angle_gamma   90.00
#
_symmetry.space_group_name_H-M   'P 1'
#
loop_
_entity.id
_entity.type
_entity.pdbx_description
1 polymer ?
#
loop_
_entity_poly.entity_id
_entity_poly.type
_entity_poly.pdbx_seq_one_letter_code
_entity_poly.pdbx_strand_id
1 'polypeptide(L)'
;MQHRSFLLLSLLALLALTSAVAKKKDKFGADCKYKFESWGACDGGTGTKFRQGTLKKVRYNAQCQETIRVTKPCTPKTKAKAKTKKGKGKD
;
A
#
# COMPACT_ATOMS: atom_id res chain seq x y z
N MET A 1 -43.34 17.42 2.52
CA MET A 1 -42.24 16.95 3.40
C MET A 1 -41.13 16.16 2.70
N GLN A 2 -41.20 15.89 1.39
CA GLN A 2 -40.22 14.98 0.75
C GLN A 2 -38.99 15.67 0.15
N HIS A 3 -39.08 16.94 -0.25
CA HIS A 3 -38.00 17.58 -1.01
C HIS A 3 -36.72 17.81 -0.20
N ARG A 4 -36.84 18.12 1.11
CA ARG A 4 -35.67 18.26 2.00
C ARG A 4 -35.00 16.92 2.28
N SER A 5 -35.78 15.84 2.44
CA SER A 5 -35.24 14.50 2.63
C SER A 5 -34.54 14.00 1.37
N PHE A 6 -35.15 14.22 0.19
CA PHE A 6 -34.53 13.91 -1.10
C PHE A 6 -33.24 14.71 -1.34
N LEU A 7 -33.22 16.01 -1.00
CA LEU A 7 -32.02 16.83 -1.11
C LEU A 7 -30.89 16.32 -0.19
N LEU A 8 -31.19 15.99 1.07
CA LEU A 8 -30.19 15.47 2.00
C LEU A 8 -29.67 14.08 1.60
N LEU A 9 -30.54 13.18 1.12
CA LEU A 9 -30.17 11.87 0.60
C LEU A 9 -29.29 11.99 -0.66
N SER A 10 -29.63 12.92 -1.55
CA SER A 10 -28.79 13.19 -2.74
C SER A 10 -27.42 13.73 -2.35
N LEU A 11 -27.35 14.65 -1.37
CA LEU A 11 -26.08 15.23 -0.91
C LEU A 11 -25.19 14.20 -0.20
N LEU A 12 -25.77 13.31 0.61
CA LEU A 12 -25.05 12.21 1.25
C LEU A 12 -24.50 11.21 0.21
N ALA A 13 -25.29 10.90 -0.82
CA ALA A 13 -24.85 10.02 -1.91
C ALA A 13 -23.70 10.64 -2.70
N LEU A 14 -23.76 11.97 -2.96
CA LEU A 14 -22.63 12.69 -3.56
C LEU A 14 -21.38 12.65 -2.67
N LEU A 15 -21.52 12.75 -1.35
CA LEU A 15 -20.41 12.67 -0.41
C LEU A 15 -19.76 11.27 -0.41
N ALA A 16 -20.55 10.20 -0.49
CA ALA A 16 -20.04 8.82 -0.48
C ALA A 16 -19.23 8.45 -1.74
N LEU A 17 -19.46 9.12 -2.87
CA LEU A 17 -18.68 8.93 -4.10
C LEU A 17 -17.25 9.47 -4.00
N THR A 18 -16.96 10.34 -3.02
CA THR A 18 -15.65 11.01 -2.89
C THR A 18 -14.57 10.21 -2.15
N SER A 19 -14.90 9.09 -1.48
CA SER A 19 -13.92 8.37 -0.64
C SER A 19 -13.59 6.96 -1.14
N ALA A 20 -13.47 6.76 -2.45
CA ALA A 20 -12.64 5.67 -2.95
C ALA A 20 -11.17 6.11 -2.82
N VAL A 21 -10.51 5.73 -1.73
CA VAL A 21 -9.04 5.71 -1.66
C VAL A 21 -8.56 4.71 -2.72
N ALA A 22 -8.44 5.22 -3.93
CA ALA A 22 -7.77 4.55 -5.02
C ALA A 22 -6.33 4.32 -4.57
N LYS A 23 -6.01 3.07 -4.26
CA LYS A 23 -4.64 2.54 -4.22
C LYS A 23 -4.09 2.60 -5.64
N LYS A 24 -3.83 3.82 -6.11
CA LYS A 24 -3.18 4.08 -7.39
C LYS A 24 -1.73 3.64 -7.22
N LYS A 25 -1.40 2.52 -7.87
CA LYS A 25 -0.01 2.06 -8.01
C LYS A 25 0.63 2.91 -9.09
N ASP A 26 0.74 4.19 -8.80
CA ASP A 26 1.38 5.17 -9.67
C ASP A 26 2.85 4.81 -9.84
N LYS A 27 3.34 4.97 -11.07
CA LYS A 27 4.75 4.87 -11.40
C LYS A 27 5.49 6.13 -10.89
N PHE A 28 5.48 6.38 -9.58
CA PHE A 28 6.24 7.46 -8.97
C PHE A 28 7.69 7.02 -8.79
N GLY A 29 8.47 7.12 -9.86
CA GLY A 29 9.84 6.61 -9.87
C GLY A 29 10.92 7.68 -9.83
N ALA A 30 10.86 8.66 -10.73
CA ALA A 30 12.05 9.48 -11.01
C ALA A 30 11.93 10.96 -10.58
N ASP A 31 10.71 11.51 -10.56
CA ASP A 31 10.53 12.97 -10.47
C ASP A 31 10.10 13.47 -9.09
N CYS A 32 9.72 12.57 -8.19
CA CYS A 32 9.27 12.89 -6.84
C CYS A 32 10.35 12.53 -5.80
N LYS A 33 10.84 13.50 -5.03
CA LYS A 33 11.77 13.24 -3.91
C LYS A 33 11.02 13.15 -2.60
N TYR A 34 11.12 12.00 -1.94
CA TYR A 34 10.47 11.70 -0.65
C TYR A 34 11.45 11.64 0.50
N LYS A 35 11.04 12.11 1.68
CA LYS A 35 11.72 11.84 2.96
C LYS A 35 11.03 10.66 3.62
N PHE A 36 11.74 9.54 3.72
CA PHE A 36 11.26 8.34 4.39
C PHE A 36 11.63 8.35 5.88
N GLU A 37 10.72 7.82 6.68
CA GLU A 37 10.98 7.49 8.07
C GLU A 37 11.81 6.20 8.20
N SER A 38 12.12 5.83 9.44
CA SER A 38 12.74 4.55 9.75
C SER A 38 11.84 3.39 9.29
N TRP A 39 12.46 2.25 9.02
CA TRP A 39 11.69 1.04 8.75
C TRP A 39 10.94 0.61 10.00
N GLY A 40 9.64 0.33 9.84
CA GLY A 40 8.86 -0.29 10.89
C GLY A 40 9.33 -1.72 11.18
N ALA A 41 8.73 -2.30 12.23
CA ALA A 41 8.93 -3.70 12.58
C ALA A 41 8.57 -4.63 11.40
N CYS A 42 9.17 -5.81 11.39
CA CYS A 42 8.77 -6.82 10.42
C CYS A 42 7.43 -7.43 10.81
N ASP A 43 6.49 -7.43 9.90
CA ASP A 43 5.25 -8.16 10.05
C ASP A 43 5.51 -9.66 9.79
N GLY A 44 5.31 -10.47 10.83
CA GLY A 44 5.55 -11.91 10.77
C GLY A 44 4.59 -12.68 9.85
N GLY A 45 3.39 -12.14 9.61
CA GLY A 45 2.39 -12.76 8.73
C GLY A 45 2.72 -12.64 7.24
N THR A 46 3.28 -11.49 6.83
CA THR A 46 3.63 -11.21 5.43
C THR A 46 5.13 -11.34 5.15
N GLY A 47 5.98 -11.37 6.18
CA GLY A 47 7.43 -11.34 6.04
C GLY A 47 7.96 -10.02 5.46
N THR A 48 7.18 -8.94 5.60
CA THR A 48 7.51 -7.63 5.06
C THR A 48 7.52 -6.55 6.13
N LYS A 49 8.34 -5.54 5.90
CA LYS A 49 8.34 -4.30 6.67
C LYS A 49 7.94 -3.16 5.76
N PHE A 50 7.21 -2.20 6.29
CA PHE A 50 6.85 -1.00 5.57
C PHE A 50 7.47 0.22 6.23
N ARG A 51 7.56 1.29 5.45
CA ARG A 51 7.82 2.64 5.95
C ARG A 51 7.01 3.64 5.16
N GLN A 52 6.72 4.75 5.80
CA GLN A 52 6.05 5.88 5.19
C GLN A 52 7.07 6.90 4.71
N GLY A 53 6.77 7.56 3.60
CA GLY A 53 7.55 8.68 3.09
C GLY A 53 6.65 9.84 2.74
N THR A 54 7.07 11.03 3.14
CA THR A 54 6.38 12.30 2.82
C THR A 54 7.11 13.00 1.69
N LEU A 55 6.36 13.60 0.78
CA LEU A 55 6.89 14.35 -0.35
C LEU A 55 7.70 15.55 0.16
N LYS A 56 8.91 15.72 -0.38
CA LYS A 56 9.78 16.86 -0.07
C LYS A 56 9.94 17.82 -1.23
N LYS A 57 10.02 17.26 -2.44
CA LYS A 57 10.17 18.08 -3.64
C LYS A 57 9.57 17.33 -4.83
N VAL A 58 8.77 18.06 -5.58
CA VAL A 58 8.33 17.68 -6.91
C VAL A 58 9.30 18.30 -7.92
N ARG A 59 9.81 17.52 -8.86
CA ARG A 59 10.47 18.06 -10.06
C ARG A 59 9.48 18.09 -11.21
N TYR A 60 9.66 19.08 -12.10
CA TYR A 60 8.95 19.19 -13.36
C TYR A 60 7.41 19.17 -13.26
N ASN A 61 6.85 19.66 -12.14
CA ASN A 61 5.40 19.63 -11.85
C ASN A 61 4.78 18.22 -12.00
N ALA A 62 5.56 17.17 -11.73
CA ALA A 62 5.05 15.81 -11.70
C ALA A 62 3.90 15.70 -10.69
N GLN A 63 2.83 15.01 -11.06
CA GLN A 63 1.82 14.61 -10.08
C GLN A 63 2.50 13.62 -9.14
N CYS A 64 2.56 13.93 -7.84
CA CYS A 64 3.14 13.07 -6.80
C CYS A 64 2.10 12.94 -5.69
N GLN A 65 2.08 11.79 -5.01
CA GLN A 65 1.30 11.69 -3.78
C GLN A 65 2.03 12.38 -2.63
N GLU A 66 1.31 13.10 -1.78
CA GLU A 66 1.88 13.77 -0.61
C GLU A 66 2.55 12.77 0.35
N THR A 67 1.98 11.57 0.47
CA THR A 67 2.47 10.50 1.31
C THR A 67 2.44 9.18 0.56
N ILE A 68 3.54 8.42 0.64
CA ILE A 68 3.67 7.09 0.03
C ILE A 68 4.06 6.04 1.07
N ARG A 69 3.64 4.80 0.83
CA ARG A 69 4.04 3.64 1.62
C ARG A 69 4.88 2.71 0.77
N VAL A 70 6.08 2.39 1.24
CA VAL A 70 6.96 1.43 0.58
C VAL A 70 7.16 0.22 1.47
N THR A 71 7.07 -0.96 0.85
CA THR A 71 7.19 -2.25 1.51
C THR A 71 8.44 -2.95 1.02
N LYS A 72 9.20 -3.57 1.93
CA LYS A 72 10.37 -4.37 1.60
C LYS A 72 10.30 -5.71 2.36
N PRO A 73 10.69 -6.84 1.74
CA PRO A 73 10.88 -8.09 2.46
C PRO A 73 11.88 -7.94 3.61
N CYS A 74 11.61 -8.53 4.76
CA CYS A 74 12.54 -8.50 5.90
C CYS A 74 13.51 -9.68 5.92
N THR A 75 13.21 -10.77 5.20
CA THR A 75 13.99 -12.01 5.27
C THR A 75 15.08 -12.04 4.21
N PRO A 76 16.34 -12.38 4.55
CA PRO A 76 17.20 -13.06 3.60
C PRO A 76 16.57 -14.44 3.35
N LYS A 77 16.24 -14.77 2.09
CA LYS A 77 15.91 -16.15 1.74
C LYS A 77 17.11 -17.03 2.08
N THR A 78 17.09 -17.68 3.24
CA THR A 78 17.80 -18.93 3.42
C THR A 78 16.86 -19.90 4.11
N LYS A 79 16.74 -21.08 3.50
CA LYS A 79 15.91 -22.24 3.87
C LYS A 79 14.46 -22.19 3.38
N ALA A 80 14.30 -22.28 2.05
CA ALA A 80 13.45 -23.35 1.53
C ALA A 80 14.07 -24.70 1.98
N LYS A 81 13.81 -25.12 3.21
CA LYS A 81 13.89 -26.53 3.60
C LYS A 81 12.46 -27.03 3.60
N ALA A 82 11.97 -27.38 2.41
CA ALA A 82 10.96 -28.42 2.31
C ALA A 82 11.62 -29.71 2.84
N LYS A 83 11.50 -29.95 4.15
CA LYS A 83 11.66 -31.27 4.74
C LYS A 83 10.28 -31.71 5.22
N THR A 84 9.44 -32.12 4.28
CA THR A 84 8.35 -33.06 4.57
C THR A 84 8.80 -34.42 4.06
N LYS A 85 9.01 -35.34 5.01
CA LYS A 85 9.16 -36.79 4.79
C LYS A 85 7.89 -37.35 4.13
N LYS A 86 8.04 -38.04 3.00
CA LYS A 86 7.15 -39.10 2.47
C LYS A 86 7.94 -39.71 1.30
N GLY A 87 8.24 -40.99 1.14
CA GLY A 87 8.01 -42.24 1.85
C GLY A 87 8.75 -43.32 1.02
N LYS A 88 8.94 -44.49 1.63
CA LYS A 88 9.66 -45.70 1.20
C LYS A 88 9.06 -46.44 -0.02
N GLY A 89 9.88 -47.19 -0.76
CA GLY A 89 9.54 -48.25 -1.77
C GLY A 89 9.96 -47.88 -3.20
N LYS A 90 10.99 -48.46 -3.85
CA LYS A 90 11.24 -49.84 -4.34
C LYS A 90 10.16 -50.32 -5.31
N ASP A 91 10.47 -50.31 -6.61
CA ASP A 91 10.49 -51.46 -7.54
C ASP A 91 11.38 -51.10 -8.75
#